data_AF-A0A7S2HW29-F1
#
_entry.id   AF-A0A7S2HW29-F1
#
_cell.length_a   1.000
_cell.length_b   1.000
_cell.length_c   1.000
_cell.angle_alpha   90.00
_cell.angle_beta   90.00
_cell.angle_gamma   90.00
#
_symmetry.space_group_name_H-M   'P 1'
#
loop_
_entity.id
_entity.type
_entity.pdbx_description
1 polymer ?
#
loop_
_entity_poly.entity_id
_entity_poly.type
_entity_poly.pdbx_seq_one_letter_code
_entity_poly.pdbx_strand_id
1 'polypeptide(L)'
;MAKIRKPAKLLEQLVECISQMKAAHQDASQEVQGWEVTYKTRPKAASKTGDIRVIDPTDGQALSSVVAIRRKLGLADEETSAHSPAKSPAKSPAKLPTKSPYGGRDGR
;
A
#
# COMPACT_ATOMS: atom_id res chain seq x y z
N MET A 1 7.10 22.93 -7.13
CA MET A 1 6.91 21.81 -8.09
C MET A 1 8.26 21.18 -8.40
N ALA A 2 8.57 20.05 -7.78
CA ALA A 2 9.80 19.32 -8.08
C ALA A 2 9.67 18.68 -9.48
N LYS A 3 10.32 19.28 -10.48
CA LYS A 3 10.43 18.67 -11.81
C LYS A 3 11.31 17.44 -11.68
N ILE A 4 10.73 16.24 -11.79
CA ILE A 4 11.48 14.99 -11.90
C ILE A 4 12.31 15.09 -13.18
N ARG A 5 13.60 15.43 -13.04
CA ARG A 5 14.45 15.73 -14.21
C ARG A 5 14.81 14.48 -15.02
N LYS A 6 14.76 13.29 -14.40
CA LYS A 6 15.13 12.00 -14.99
C LYS A 6 14.34 10.84 -14.34
N PRO A 7 13.18 10.44 -14.89
CA PRO A 7 12.33 9.41 -14.28
C PRO A 7 13.02 8.05 -14.20
N ALA A 8 13.82 7.68 -15.21
CA ALA A 8 14.59 6.43 -15.21
C ALA A 8 15.59 6.34 -14.04
N LYS A 9 16.35 7.43 -13.80
CA LYS A 9 17.32 7.48 -12.71
C LYS A 9 16.66 7.44 -11.33
N LEU A 10 15.50 8.07 -11.20
CA LEU A 10 14.71 8.02 -9.96
C LEU A 10 14.20 6.59 -9.69
N LEU A 11 13.73 5.89 -10.73
CA LEU A 11 13.32 4.50 -10.61
C LEU A 11 14.46 3.60 -10.14
N GLU A 12 15.65 3.73 -10.74
CA GLU A 12 16.84 2.96 -10.33
C GLU A 12 17.16 3.16 -8.84
N GLN A 13 17.16 4.41 -8.37
CA GLN A 13 17.41 4.73 -6.97
C GLN A 13 16.35 4.16 -6.03
N LEU A 14 15.06 4.23 -6.41
CA LEU A 14 13.98 3.63 -5.62
C LEU A 14 14.12 2.10 -5.55
N VAL A 15 14.43 1.45 -6.66
CA VAL A 15 14.61 -0.01 -6.71
C VAL A 15 15.81 -0.44 -5.87
N GLU A 16 16.91 0.29 -5.97
CA GLU A 16 18.11 0.04 -5.17
C GLU A 16 17.83 0.20 -3.67
N CYS A 17 17.18 1.31 -3.28
CA CYS A 17 16.75 1.55 -1.90
C CYS A 17 15.86 0.42 -1.36
N ILE A 18 14.84 0.02 -2.14
CA ILE A 18 13.96 -1.10 -1.79
C ILE A 18 14.76 -2.40 -1.61
N SER A 19 15.72 -2.68 -2.50
CA SER A 19 16.56 -3.88 -2.42
C SER A 19 17.40 -3.88 -1.14
N GLN A 20 18.00 -2.75 -0.79
CA GLN A 20 18.78 -2.59 0.44
C GLN A 20 17.92 -2.80 1.70
N MET A 21 16.72 -2.20 1.74
CA MET A 21 15.79 -2.36 2.87
C MET A 21 15.31 -3.80 3.02
N LYS A 22 15.03 -4.48 1.88
CA LYS A 22 14.67 -5.90 1.88
C LYS A 22 15.81 -6.78 2.40
N ALA A 23 17.06 -6.46 2.07
CA ALA A 23 18.23 -7.19 2.56
C ALA A 23 18.49 -6.96 4.05
N ALA A 24 18.26 -5.75 4.55
CA ALA A 24 18.41 -5.41 5.96
C ALA A 24 17.35 -6.09 6.85
N HIS A 25 16.15 -6.36 6.31
CA HIS A 25 15.01 -6.94 7.05
C HIS A 25 14.67 -6.17 8.34
N GLN A 26 14.70 -4.84 8.28
CA GLN A 26 14.39 -3.97 9.42
C GLN A 26 13.35 -2.94 9.06
N ASP A 27 12.48 -2.62 10.02
CA ASP A 27 11.50 -1.54 9.88
C ASP A 27 12.23 -0.22 9.70
N ALA A 28 12.10 0.38 8.52
CA ALA A 28 12.79 1.60 8.16
C ALA A 28 11.94 2.44 7.19
N SER A 29 12.15 3.75 7.23
CA SER A 29 11.66 4.70 6.24
C SER A 29 12.83 5.52 5.71
N GLN A 30 12.83 5.78 4.41
CA GLN A 30 13.88 6.54 3.73
C GLN A 30 13.28 7.43 2.65
N GLU A 31 13.80 8.65 2.53
CA GLU A 31 13.39 9.59 1.49
C GLU A 31 14.34 9.53 0.28
N VAL A 32 13.79 9.41 -0.93
CA VAL A 32 14.53 9.36 -2.20
C VAL A 32 13.95 10.39 -3.16
N GLN A 33 14.67 11.50 -3.37
CA GLN A 33 14.20 12.62 -4.22
C GLN A 33 12.78 13.12 -3.85
N GLY A 34 12.46 13.17 -2.55
CA GLY A 34 11.14 13.53 -2.03
C GLY A 34 10.14 12.37 -1.96
N TRP A 35 10.44 11.20 -2.52
CA TRP A 35 9.60 10.01 -2.37
C TRP A 35 9.90 9.29 -1.07
N GLU A 36 8.88 8.97 -0.29
CA GLU A 36 9.06 8.25 0.98
C GLU A 36 8.94 6.74 0.75
N VAL A 37 9.99 5.99 1.02
CA VAL A 37 10.04 4.53 0.94
C VAL A 37 10.00 3.97 2.36
N THR A 38 8.95 3.25 2.69
CA THR A 38 8.77 2.58 3.99
C THR A 38 8.77 1.07 3.80
N TYR A 39 9.61 0.38 4.58
CA TYR A 39 9.61 -1.08 4.70
C TYR A 39 9.12 -1.47 6.09
N LYS A 40 8.14 -2.36 6.15
CA LYS A 40 7.58 -2.86 7.40
C LYS A 40 7.60 -4.37 7.43
N THR A 41 8.40 -4.92 8.33
CA THR A 41 8.47 -6.35 8.63
C THR A 41 7.19 -6.83 9.29
N ARG A 42 6.81 -8.08 9.00
CA ARG A 42 5.65 -8.71 9.65
C ARG A 42 6.13 -9.57 10.83
N PRO A 43 5.75 -9.27 12.08
CA PRO A 43 6.27 -9.94 13.27
C PRO A 43 5.88 -11.43 13.39
N LYS A 44 4.94 -11.91 12.57
CA LYS A 44 4.43 -13.30 12.61
C LYS A 44 4.69 -14.11 11.33
N ALA A 45 5.47 -13.57 10.38
CA ALA A 45 5.78 -14.32 9.17
C ALA A 45 6.99 -15.24 9.44
N ALA A 46 6.83 -16.55 9.21
CA ALA A 46 7.92 -17.53 9.28
C ALA A 46 9.06 -17.21 8.30
N SER A 47 8.73 -16.46 7.25
CA SER A 47 9.68 -15.88 6.30
C SER A 47 9.93 -14.43 6.70
N LYS A 48 11.18 -13.93 6.63
CA LYS A 48 11.55 -12.52 6.83
C LYS A 48 11.00 -11.61 5.71
N THR A 49 9.69 -11.63 5.52
CA THR A 49 8.98 -10.90 4.49
C THR A 49 8.32 -9.68 5.12
N GLY A 50 8.62 -8.52 4.55
CA GLY A 50 7.98 -7.25 4.89
C GLY A 50 7.22 -6.67 3.71
N ASP A 51 6.34 -5.73 4.02
CA ASP A 51 5.62 -4.93 3.04
C ASP A 51 6.42 -3.67 2.70
N ILE A 52 6.42 -3.31 1.43
CA ILE A 52 7.02 -2.06 0.93
C ILE A 52 5.88 -1.10 0.62
N ARG A 53 6.05 0.16 1.00
CA ARG A 53 5.20 1.28 0.59
C ARG A 53 6.07 2.43 0.12
N VAL A 54 5.73 3.00 -1.02
CA VAL A 54 6.41 4.14 -1.62
C VAL A 54 5.40 5.25 -1.81
N ILE A 55 5.56 6.39 -1.15
CA ILE A 55 4.63 7.52 -1.18
C ILE A 55 5.15 8.55 -2.16
N ASP A 56 4.31 8.91 -3.14
CA ASP A 56 4.59 9.98 -4.10
C ASP A 56 4.43 11.36 -3.43
N PRO A 57 5.44 12.25 -3.49
CA PRO A 57 5.37 13.58 -2.89
C PRO A 57 4.38 14.53 -3.58
N THR A 58 3.93 14.18 -4.78
CA THR A 58 3.10 15.05 -5.62
C THR A 58 1.63 14.97 -5.21
N ASP A 59 1.12 13.75 -5.01
CA ASP A 59 -0.28 13.47 -4.72
C ASP A 59 -0.50 12.65 -3.43
N GLY A 60 0.58 12.23 -2.77
CA GLY A 60 0.53 11.43 -1.55
C GLY A 60 0.12 9.97 -1.80
N GLN A 61 0.13 9.50 -3.05
CA GLN A 61 -0.32 8.15 -3.37
C GLN A 61 0.71 7.11 -2.90
N ALA A 62 0.25 6.13 -2.12
CA ALA A 62 1.08 5.01 -1.68
C ALA A 62 1.08 3.86 -2.71
N LEU A 63 2.26 3.51 -3.20
CA LEU A 63 2.53 2.44 -4.16
C LEU A 63 3.20 1.27 -3.43
N SER A 64 2.73 0.04 -3.68
CA SER A 64 3.23 -1.17 -3.00
C SER A 64 4.16 -2.04 -3.84
N SER A 65 4.42 -1.65 -5.10
CA SER A 65 5.21 -2.45 -6.04
C SER A 65 5.99 -1.58 -7.01
N VAL A 66 7.18 -2.05 -7.40
CA VAL A 66 8.03 -1.42 -8.44
C VAL A 66 7.27 -1.24 -9.75
N VAL A 67 6.36 -2.15 -10.09
CA VAL A 67 5.51 -2.03 -11.31
C VAL A 67 4.59 -0.81 -11.21
N ALA A 68 4.01 -0.55 -10.05
CA ALA A 68 3.16 0.62 -9.83
C ALA A 68 3.97 1.92 -9.92
N ILE A 69 5.21 1.92 -9.41
CA ILE A 69 6.16 3.04 -9.54
C ILE A 69 6.51 3.28 -11.02
N ARG A 70 6.84 2.23 -11.78
CA ARG A 70 7.12 2.33 -13.23
C ARG A 70 5.96 2.97 -14.00
N ARG A 71 4.73 2.52 -13.73
CA ARG A 71 3.51 3.08 -14.35
C ARG A 71 3.34 4.56 -13.99
N LYS A 72 3.54 4.91 -12.72
CA LYS A 72 3.41 6.30 -12.24
C LYS A 72 4.44 7.23 -12.88
N LEU A 73 5.65 6.74 -13.09
CA LEU A 73 6.73 7.49 -13.74
C LEU A 73 6.61 7.54 -15.28
N GLY A 74 5.57 6.94 -15.88
CA GLY A 74 5.40 6.88 -17.32
C GLY A 74 6.43 6.01 -18.04
N LEU A 75 7.04 5.05 -17.33
CA LEU A 75 8.06 4.13 -17.83
C LEU A 75 7.49 2.74 -18.16
N ALA A 76 6.18 2.55 -18.06
CA ALA A 76 5.51 1.30 -18.41
C ALA A 76 4.97 1.40 -19.84
N ASP A 77 5.38 0.45 -20.68
CA ASP A 77 4.81 0.21 -22.01
C ASP A 77 3.29 -0.03 -21.91
N GLU A 78 2.54 0.52 -22.87
CA GLU A 78 1.08 0.65 -22.90
C GLU A 78 0.29 -0.67 -22.97
N GLU A 79 0.41 -1.58 -21.98
CA GLU A 79 -0.32 -2.85 -22.10
C GLU A 79 -1.12 -3.32 -20.88
N THR A 80 -1.38 -2.49 -19.87
CA THR A 80 -2.45 -2.85 -18.91
C THR A 80 -2.98 -1.65 -18.12
N SER A 81 -3.79 -0.86 -18.82
CA SER A 81 -4.81 0.02 -18.22
C SER A 81 -5.94 -0.83 -17.60
N ALA A 82 -5.70 -1.45 -16.44
CA ALA A 82 -6.76 -2.21 -15.73
C ALA A 82 -6.48 -2.43 -14.23
N HIS A 83 -6.07 -1.42 -13.47
CA HIS A 83 -6.22 -1.49 -12.01
C HIS A 83 -6.98 -0.29 -11.48
N SER A 84 -8.27 -0.55 -11.29
CA SER A 84 -9.29 0.29 -10.68
C SER A 84 -8.80 0.97 -9.40
N PRO A 85 -9.29 2.19 -9.11
CA PRO A 85 -9.10 2.79 -7.79
C PRO A 85 -9.72 1.86 -6.76
N ALA A 86 -8.93 1.46 -5.75
CA ALA A 86 -9.43 0.82 -4.56
C ALA A 86 -10.33 1.81 -3.80
N LYS A 87 -11.59 1.96 -4.25
CA LYS A 87 -12.69 2.30 -3.36
C LYS A 87 -12.77 1.13 -2.38
N SER A 88 -12.40 1.36 -1.13
CA SER A 88 -12.86 0.53 -0.02
C SER A 88 -14.27 1.02 0.35
N PRO A 89 -15.36 0.31 0.00
CA PRO A 89 -16.62 0.50 0.68
C PRO A 89 -16.72 -0.45 1.89
N ALA A 90 -17.23 0.12 2.97
CA ALA A 90 -18.05 -0.53 3.99
C ALA A 90 -17.39 -1.48 5.00
N LYS A 91 -17.45 -1.09 6.27
CA LYS A 91 -18.49 -1.62 7.17
C LYS A 91 -18.67 -0.73 8.40
N SER A 92 -19.66 0.16 8.35
CA SER A 92 -20.35 0.58 9.57
C SER A 92 -21.23 -0.60 10.00
N PRO A 93 -21.07 -1.20 11.19
CA PRO A 93 -22.13 -2.02 11.74
C PRO A 93 -23.21 -1.06 12.28
N ALA A 94 -24.21 -0.79 11.45
CA ALA A 94 -25.48 -0.24 11.89
C ALA A 94 -26.06 -1.20 12.94
N LYS A 95 -26.01 -0.79 14.22
CA LYS A 95 -26.77 -1.44 15.29
C LYS A 95 -28.25 -1.14 15.05
N LEU A 96 -28.98 -2.09 14.49
CA LEU A 96 -30.44 -2.13 14.55
C LEU A 96 -30.84 -2.73 15.91
N PRO A 97 -31.58 -2.02 16.78
CA PRO A 97 -32.21 -2.63 17.95
C PRO A 97 -33.55 -3.24 17.52
N THR A 98 -33.55 -4.49 17.08
CA THR A 98 -34.81 -5.23 16.93
C THR A 98 -35.16 -5.88 18.26
N LYS A 99 -35.96 -5.17 19.07
CA LYS A 99 -36.85 -5.80 20.05
C LYS A 99 -37.67 -6.85 19.30
N SER A 100 -37.54 -8.11 19.67
CA SER A 100 -38.47 -9.17 19.30
C SER A 100 -39.49 -9.32 20.44
N PRO A 101 -40.75 -8.90 20.25
CA PRO A 101 -41.86 -9.34 21.08
C PRO A 101 -42.46 -10.62 20.45
N TYR A 102 -43.00 -11.51 21.28
CA TYR A 102 -43.54 -12.85 20.97
C TYR A 102 -42.48 -13.96 20.86
N GLY A 103 -42.52 -15.03 21.65
CA GLY A 103 -43.50 -15.44 22.66
C GLY A 103 -43.29 -16.90 23.05
N GLY A 104 -43.75 -17.22 24.27
CA GLY A 104 -44.09 -18.57 24.71
C GLY A 104 -42.92 -19.44 25.19
N ARG A 105 -43.12 -20.47 25.99
CA ARG A 105 -44.32 -21.05 26.62
C ARG A 105 -43.79 -22.30 27.35
N ASP A 106 -44.23 -22.50 28.59
CA ASP A 106 -44.29 -23.73 29.38
C ASP A 106 -43.00 -24.52 29.71
N GLY A 107 -42.92 -25.01 30.97
CA GLY A 107 -42.04 -26.13 31.29
C GLY A 107 -41.71 -26.42 32.75
N ARG A 108 -42.72 -26.82 33.54
CA ARG A 108 -42.66 -27.55 34.84
C ARG A 108 -42.15 -26.84 36.10
#